data_AF-B9EQY2-F1
#
_entry.id   AF-B9EQY2-F1
#
_cell.length_a   1.000
_cell.length_b   1.000
_cell.length_c   1.000
_cell.angle_alpha   90.00
_cell.angle_beta   90.00
_cell.angle_gamma   90.00
#
_symmetry.space_group_name_H-M   'P 1'
#
loop_
_entity.id
_entity.type
_entity.pdbx_description
1 polymer ?
#
loop_
_entity_poly.entity_id
_entity_poly.type
_entity_poly.pdbx_seq_one_letter_code
_entity_poly.pdbx_strand_id
1 'polypeptide(L)'
;MIAIENAACPDYITEKFWRPLIMGVIPIYFGSPTIKDWEPNNKSAIFVNDFQNPQALVEYLNKLADNKKLYNSYRQHKLNRRNPISNKKLLHNLVTRQYHIGDSSPGASLFEKFECAVCYHVINTARNVKADLRHYNCPLEPVYAKMEGQKIPQNVADWRAAMEVGQCQAKVLDEFFRRDIGFNDAEFDAELNRRIEGNNCSNSSNT
;
A
#
# COMPACT_ATOMS: atom_id res chain seq x y z
N MET A 1 -12.15 -11.63 2.52
CA MET A 1 -12.20 -10.36 1.77
C MET A 1 -10.91 -10.27 0.98
N ILE A 2 -10.98 -9.89 -0.30
CA ILE A 2 -9.79 -9.68 -1.13
C ILE A 2 -9.11 -8.38 -0.67
N ALA A 3 -7.82 -8.46 -0.33
CA ALA A 3 -7.03 -7.38 0.24
C ALA A 3 -5.72 -7.23 -0.54
N ILE A 4 -5.80 -6.66 -1.74
CA ILE A 4 -4.67 -6.52 -2.65
C ILE A 4 -4.20 -5.07 -2.62
N GLU A 5 -2.92 -4.85 -2.33
CA GLU A 5 -2.28 -3.54 -2.42
C GLU A 5 -2.01 -3.15 -3.88
N ASN A 6 -1.95 -1.85 -4.13
CA ASN A 6 -1.66 -1.32 -5.47
C ASN A 6 -0.24 -1.66 -5.95
N ALA A 7 0.67 -1.93 -5.02
CA ALA A 7 2.04 -2.36 -5.27
C ALA A 7 2.50 -3.31 -4.16
N ALA A 8 3.42 -4.23 -4.48
CA ALA A 8 4.00 -5.14 -3.51
C ALA A 8 5.39 -4.64 -3.08
N CYS A 9 5.42 -3.84 -2.02
CA CYS A 9 6.65 -3.18 -1.55
C CYS A 9 6.82 -3.33 -0.03
N PRO A 10 8.07 -3.45 0.48
CA PRO A 10 8.33 -3.45 1.92
C PRO A 10 7.63 -2.27 2.60
N ASP A 11 6.93 -2.55 3.69
CA ASP A 11 6.20 -1.60 4.54
C ASP A 11 5.03 -0.84 3.89
N TYR A 12 4.73 -1.08 2.61
CA TYR A 12 3.53 -0.56 1.94
C TYR A 12 2.28 -1.37 2.35
N ILE A 13 1.81 -1.11 3.56
CA ILE A 13 0.68 -1.78 4.20
C ILE A 13 -0.41 -0.74 4.45
N THR A 14 -1.58 -0.92 3.83
CA THR A 14 -2.66 0.06 3.89
C THR A 14 -3.88 -0.47 4.65
N GLU A 15 -4.97 0.29 4.65
CA GLU A 15 -6.25 -0.08 5.25
C GLU A 15 -6.82 -1.40 4.70
N LYS A 16 -6.41 -1.80 3.50
CA LYS A 16 -6.90 -3.02 2.82
C LYS A 16 -6.63 -4.27 3.63
N PHE A 17 -5.48 -4.34 4.31
CA PHE A 17 -5.18 -5.45 5.23
C PHE A 17 -6.00 -5.38 6.53
N TRP A 18 -6.12 -4.18 7.10
CA TRP A 18 -6.69 -3.98 8.44
C TRP A 18 -8.22 -4.06 8.47
N ARG A 19 -8.93 -3.51 7.48
CA ARG A 19 -10.40 -3.48 7.41
C ARG A 19 -11.03 -4.87 7.54
N PRO A 20 -10.58 -5.93 6.81
CA PRO A 20 -11.08 -7.30 7.00
C PRO A 20 -10.94 -7.79 8.44
N LEU A 21 -9.78 -7.58 9.07
CA LEU A 21 -9.51 -8.03 10.42
C LEU A 21 -10.43 -7.37 11.44
N ILE A 22 -10.69 -6.06 11.28
CA ILE A 22 -11.63 -5.30 12.11
C ILE A 22 -13.04 -5.89 11.97
N MET A 23 -13.45 -6.25 10.76
CA MET A 23 -14.75 -6.88 10.47
C MET A 23 -14.83 -8.36 10.87
N GLY A 24 -13.72 -8.96 11.34
CA GLY A 24 -13.67 -10.39 11.68
C GLY A 24 -13.72 -11.31 10.47
N VAL A 25 -13.32 -10.81 9.30
CA VAL A 25 -13.20 -11.53 8.03
C VAL A 25 -11.72 -11.81 7.75
N ILE A 26 -11.42 -12.96 7.14
CA ILE A 26 -10.05 -13.31 6.77
C ILE A 26 -9.62 -12.47 5.54
N PRO A 27 -8.54 -11.68 5.63
CA PRO A 27 -7.92 -11.04 4.46
C PRO A 27 -7.24 -12.09 3.58
N ILE A 28 -7.51 -12.02 2.27
CA ILE A 28 -6.74 -12.71 1.22
C ILE A 28 -5.78 -11.67 0.66
N TYR A 29 -4.53 -11.70 1.12
CA TYR A 29 -3.59 -10.60 0.99
C TYR A 29 -2.53 -10.81 -0.10
N PHE A 30 -2.28 -9.77 -0.88
CA PHE A 30 -1.13 -9.61 -1.76
C PHE A 30 -0.66 -8.16 -1.69
N GLY A 31 0.63 -7.93 -1.47
CA GLY A 31 1.16 -6.58 -1.22
C GLY A 31 2.52 -6.65 -0.55
N SER A 32 2.68 -5.94 0.56
CA SER A 32 3.93 -5.88 1.28
C SER A 32 4.39 -7.24 1.82
N PRO A 33 5.64 -7.66 1.59
CA PRO A 33 6.18 -8.88 2.19
C PRO A 33 6.34 -8.76 3.71
N THR A 34 6.49 -7.54 4.26
CA THR A 34 6.71 -7.31 5.69
C THR A 34 5.41 -7.33 6.50
N ILE A 35 4.24 -7.52 5.87
CA ILE A 35 2.96 -7.61 6.57
C ILE A 35 2.90 -8.75 7.60
N LYS A 36 3.67 -9.83 7.38
CA LYS A 36 3.75 -10.98 8.30
C LYS A 36 4.29 -10.58 9.67
N ASP A 37 5.07 -9.49 9.76
CA ASP A 37 5.56 -8.93 11.02
C ASP A 37 4.47 -8.24 11.84
N TRP A 38 3.33 -7.92 11.21
CA TRP A 38 2.28 -7.06 11.75
C TRP A 38 0.93 -7.77 11.90
N GLU A 39 0.81 -9.04 11.52
CA GLU A 39 -0.41 -9.81 11.76
C GLU A 39 -0.73 -9.87 13.27
N PRO A 40 -2.02 -9.81 13.67
CA PRO A 40 -2.41 -9.97 15.07
C PRO A 40 -1.88 -11.26 15.72
N ASN A 41 -1.88 -12.34 14.94
CA ASN A 41 -1.39 -13.67 15.29
C ASN A 41 -0.72 -14.29 14.05
N ASN A 42 0.14 -15.30 14.22
CA ASN A 42 0.83 -16.03 13.13
C ASN A 42 -0.10 -16.65 12.07
N LYS A 43 -1.41 -16.61 12.29
CA LYS A 43 -2.45 -17.12 11.39
C LYS A 43 -3.62 -16.16 11.42
N SER A 44 -3.50 -15.02 10.74
CA SER A 44 -4.58 -14.02 10.66
C SER A 44 -5.00 -13.71 9.23
N ALA A 45 -4.15 -14.04 8.25
CA ALA A 45 -4.39 -13.80 6.83
C ALA A 45 -4.09 -15.04 5.97
N ILE A 46 -4.58 -15.02 4.73
CA ILE A 46 -4.19 -15.96 3.67
C ILE A 46 -3.35 -15.16 2.68
N PHE A 47 -2.12 -15.58 2.44
CA PHE A 47 -1.22 -14.87 1.53
C PHE A 47 -1.24 -15.49 0.15
N VAL A 48 -1.52 -14.70 -0.88
CA VAL A 48 -1.54 -15.18 -2.27
C VAL A 48 -0.19 -15.78 -2.67
N ASN A 49 0.91 -15.19 -2.19
CA ASN A 49 2.27 -15.66 -2.48
C ASN A 49 2.66 -17.00 -1.83
N ASP A 50 1.87 -17.50 -0.88
CA ASP A 50 2.11 -18.80 -0.26
C ASP A 50 1.58 -19.95 -1.14
N PHE A 51 0.92 -19.65 -2.26
CA PHE A 51 0.39 -20.63 -3.22
C PHE A 51 1.17 -20.60 -4.53
N GLN A 52 1.34 -21.77 -5.13
CA GLN A 52 2.06 -21.92 -6.39
C GLN A 52 1.38 -21.16 -7.54
N ASN A 53 0.04 -21.15 -7.54
CA ASN A 53 -0.79 -20.53 -8.56
C ASN A 53 -2.20 -20.17 -8.00
N PRO A 54 -3.01 -19.38 -8.74
CA PRO A 54 -4.37 -19.04 -8.35
C PRO A 54 -5.28 -20.25 -8.13
N GLN A 55 -5.12 -21.31 -8.91
CA GLN A 55 -5.93 -22.53 -8.77
C GLN A 55 -5.73 -23.19 -7.40
N ALA A 56 -4.48 -23.32 -6.94
CA ALA A 56 -4.17 -23.86 -5.60
C ALA A 56 -4.75 -22.99 -4.48
N LEU A 57 -4.74 -21.67 -4.65
CA LEU A 57 -5.41 -20.75 -3.71
C LEU A 57 -6.92 -21.00 -3.68
N VAL A 58 -7.58 -21.13 -4.84
CA VAL A 58 -9.02 -21.41 -4.92
C VAL A 58 -9.37 -22.75 -4.25
N GLU A 59 -8.59 -23.80 -4.50
CA GLU A 59 -8.78 -25.10 -3.85
C GLU A 59 -8.67 -25.01 -2.33
N TYR A 60 -7.72 -24.22 -1.82
CA TYR A 60 -7.59 -23.96 -0.40
C TYR A 60 -8.79 -23.18 0.16
N LEU A 61 -9.25 -22.15 -0.54
CA LEU A 61 -10.40 -21.34 -0.12
C LEU A 61 -11.68 -22.16 -0.07
N ASN A 62 -11.90 -23.10 -1.00
CA ASN A 62 -13.04 -24.02 -0.96
C ASN A 62 -12.97 -24.92 0.29
N LYS A 63 -11.81 -25.55 0.56
CA LYS A 63 -11.59 -26.34 1.79
C LYS A 63 -11.81 -25.52 3.06
N LEU A 64 -11.41 -24.24 3.05
CA LEU A 64 -11.58 -23.34 4.18
C LEU A 64 -13.06 -23.00 4.42
N ALA A 65 -13.81 -22.74 3.35
CA ALA A 65 -15.23 -22.40 3.43
C ALA A 65 -16.06 -23.52 4.07
N ASP A 66 -15.73 -24.78 3.77
CA ASP A 66 -16.43 -25.95 4.29
C ASP A 66 -15.99 -26.36 5.71
N ASN A 67 -14.93 -25.73 6.25
CA ASN A 67 -14.35 -26.10 7.53
C ASN A 67 -14.40 -24.94 8.54
N LYS A 68 -15.47 -24.90 9.34
CA LYS A 68 -15.68 -23.89 10.39
C LYS A 68 -14.54 -23.81 11.42
N LYS A 69 -13.95 -24.95 11.79
CA LYS A 69 -12.84 -24.99 12.76
C LYS A 69 -11.59 -24.32 12.16
N LEU A 70 -11.27 -24.65 10.91
CA LEU A 70 -10.16 -24.06 10.18
C LEU A 70 -10.38 -22.57 9.94
N TYR A 71 -11.57 -22.17 9.51
CA TYR A 71 -11.95 -20.75 9.34
C TYR A 71 -11.76 -19.95 10.64
N ASN A 72 -12.25 -20.48 11.77
CA ASN A 72 -12.11 -19.81 13.07
C ASN A 72 -10.66 -19.79 13.57
N SER A 73 -9.78 -20.68 13.09
CA SER A 73 -8.35 -20.63 13.45
C SER A 73 -7.65 -19.36 12.96
N TYR A 74 -8.17 -18.69 11.91
CA TYR A 74 -7.67 -17.41 11.41
C TYR A 74 -8.18 -16.17 12.17
N ARG A 75 -9.13 -16.35 13.08
CA ARG A 75 -9.91 -15.26 13.70
C ARG A 75 -9.70 -15.18 15.20
N GLN A 76 -8.57 -15.69 15.70
CA GLN A 76 -8.30 -15.72 17.13
C GLN A 76 -8.26 -14.31 17.74
N HIS A 77 -7.90 -13.28 16.96
CA HIS A 77 -7.99 -11.88 17.39
C HIS A 77 -9.38 -11.38 17.70
N LYS A 78 -10.43 -12.05 17.19
CA LYS A 78 -11.82 -11.76 17.56
C LYS A 78 -12.39 -12.76 18.56
N LEU A 79 -11.93 -14.01 18.53
CA LEU A 79 -12.54 -15.10 19.31
C LEU A 79 -11.88 -15.30 20.68
N ASN A 80 -10.58 -15.07 20.80
CA ASN A 80 -9.85 -15.24 22.06
C ASN A 80 -9.91 -13.95 22.90
N ARG A 81 -10.78 -13.92 23.90
CA ARG A 81 -10.93 -12.75 24.80
C ARG A 81 -9.76 -12.56 25.76
N ARG A 82 -9.00 -13.61 26.08
CA ARG A 82 -7.89 -13.54 27.05
C ARG A 82 -6.61 -13.03 26.41
N ASN A 83 -6.33 -13.47 25.19
CA ASN A 83 -5.14 -13.10 24.45
C ASN A 83 -5.48 -12.95 22.95
N PRO A 84 -6.15 -11.86 22.54
CA PRO A 84 -6.56 -11.66 21.16
C PRO A 84 -5.37 -11.43 20.20
N ILE A 85 -4.31 -10.78 20.66
CA ILE A 85 -3.15 -10.41 19.84
C ILE A 85 -1.90 -11.03 20.45
N SER A 86 -1.36 -12.08 19.82
CA SER A 86 -0.10 -12.69 20.25
C SER A 86 1.13 -11.93 19.77
N ASN A 87 0.99 -11.09 18.73
CA ASN A 87 2.10 -10.33 18.18
C ASN A 87 2.50 -9.18 19.12
N LYS A 88 3.64 -9.34 19.79
CA LYS A 88 4.18 -8.36 20.74
C LYS A 88 4.60 -7.04 20.08
N LYS A 89 5.13 -7.08 18.86
CA LYS A 89 5.53 -5.87 18.10
C LYS A 89 4.31 -5.04 17.76
N LEU A 90 3.26 -5.67 17.23
CA LEU A 90 1.98 -5.01 16.97
C LEU A 90 1.38 -4.45 18.27
N LEU A 91 1.28 -5.27 19.32
CA LEU A 91 0.68 -4.86 20.58
C LEU A 91 1.42 -3.68 21.21
N HIS A 92 2.76 -3.72 21.21
CA HIS A 92 3.57 -2.60 21.69
C HIS A 92 3.24 -1.32 20.93
N ASN A 93 3.24 -1.36 19.58
CA ASN A 93 2.94 -0.18 18.77
C ASN A 93 1.49 0.31 18.93
N LEU A 94 0.51 -0.58 19.12
CA LEU A 94 -0.87 -0.17 19.38
C LEU A 94 -1.04 0.55 20.73
N VAL A 95 -0.22 0.21 21.73
CA VAL A 95 -0.30 0.80 23.08
C VAL A 95 0.57 2.05 23.21
N THR A 96 1.75 2.07 22.60
CA THR A 96 2.73 3.15 22.81
C THR A 96 2.64 4.26 21.78
N ARG A 97 1.99 4.04 20.63
CA ARG A 97 1.87 5.06 19.59
C ARG A 97 0.93 6.18 20.05
N GLN A 98 1.51 7.36 20.23
CA GLN A 98 0.82 8.58 20.69
C GLN A 98 0.31 9.46 19.54
N TYR A 99 0.34 8.97 18.30
CA TYR A 99 -0.04 9.75 17.13
C TYR A 99 -0.77 8.90 16.10
N HIS A 100 -1.76 9.47 15.43
CA HIS A 100 -2.47 8.77 14.36
C HIS A 100 -2.88 9.70 13.23
N ILE A 101 -3.30 9.10 12.13
CA ILE A 101 -3.86 9.84 11.00
C ILE A 101 -5.17 10.49 11.46
N GLY A 102 -5.32 11.79 11.19
CA GLY A 102 -6.54 12.53 11.51
C GLY A 102 -6.63 13.09 12.94
N ASP A 103 -5.63 12.90 13.79
CA ASP A 103 -5.52 13.68 15.03
C ASP A 103 -4.91 15.04 14.71
N SER A 104 -5.62 16.13 15.05
CA SER A 104 -5.13 17.50 14.90
C SER A 104 -4.74 18.13 16.24
N SER A 105 -4.75 17.36 17.33
CA SER A 105 -4.29 17.82 18.63
C SER A 105 -2.77 18.03 18.59
N PRO A 106 -2.24 19.11 19.20
CA PRO A 106 -0.81 19.39 19.18
C PRO A 106 0.01 18.21 19.70
N GLY A 107 0.95 17.74 18.89
CA GLY A 107 1.83 16.64 19.24
C GLY A 107 1.20 15.24 19.17
N ALA A 108 -0.02 15.11 18.63
CA ALA A 108 -0.67 13.83 18.34
C ALA A 108 -0.88 13.60 16.83
N SER A 109 -0.65 14.61 16.00
CA SER A 109 -0.68 14.47 14.54
C SER A 109 0.46 13.58 14.04
N LEU A 110 0.12 12.60 13.20
CA LEU A 110 1.12 11.81 12.47
C LEU A 110 2.08 12.71 11.67
N PHE A 111 1.54 13.73 11.01
CA PHE A 111 2.33 14.61 10.15
C PHE A 111 3.31 15.44 10.98
N GLU A 112 2.86 16.02 12.09
CA GLU A 112 3.74 16.77 13.00
C GLU A 112 4.87 15.89 13.55
N LYS A 113 4.55 14.65 13.96
CA LYS A 113 5.57 13.70 14.44
C LYS A 113 6.57 13.32 13.36
N PHE A 114 6.10 13.11 12.14
CA PHE A 114 6.95 12.82 10.99
C PHE A 114 7.87 14.00 10.67
N GLU A 115 7.32 15.21 10.55
CA GLU A 115 8.08 16.44 10.31
C GLU A 115 9.14 16.66 11.40
N CYS A 116 8.76 16.52 12.67
CA CYS A 116 9.70 16.62 13.79
C CYS A 116 10.81 15.57 13.69
N ALA A 117 10.50 14.33 13.34
CA ALA A 117 11.49 13.26 13.17
C ALA A 117 12.45 13.56 12.01
N VAL A 118 11.94 14.07 10.88
CA VAL A 118 12.76 14.51 9.75
C VAL A 118 13.68 15.67 10.14
N CYS A 119 13.14 16.72 10.78
CA CYS A 119 13.93 17.86 11.25
C CYS A 119 15.03 17.41 12.22
N TYR A 120 14.70 16.55 13.19
CA TYR A 120 15.67 16.00 14.12
C TYR A 120 16.78 15.22 13.41
N HIS A 121 16.44 14.39 12.42
CA HIS A 121 17.42 13.64 11.64
C HIS A 121 18.34 14.55 10.81
N VAL A 122 17.78 15.58 10.16
CA VAL A 122 18.54 16.55 9.36
C VAL A 122 19.51 17.35 10.23
N ILE A 123 19.07 17.82 11.41
CA ILE A 123 19.91 18.60 12.32
C ILE A 123 21.06 17.76 12.89
N ASN A 124 20.78 16.52 13.29
CA ASN A 124 21.73 15.72 14.07
C ASN A 124 22.57 14.74 13.25
N THR A 125 22.12 14.31 12.07
CA THR A 125 22.73 13.19 11.35
C THR A 125 23.09 13.54 9.91
N ALA A 126 22.15 14.14 9.18
CA ALA A 126 22.26 14.26 7.73
C ALA A 126 22.35 15.73 7.28
N ARG A 127 23.59 16.25 7.17
CA ARG A 127 23.83 17.39 6.28
C ARG A 127 24.04 16.82 4.87
N ASN A 128 23.16 17.20 3.93
CA ASN A 128 23.24 16.91 2.48
C ASN A 128 22.82 15.50 2.00
N VAL A 129 22.02 14.73 2.76
CA VAL A 129 21.40 13.51 2.21
C VAL A 129 20.16 13.91 1.40
N LYS A 130 20.17 13.62 0.09
CA LYS A 130 18.98 13.71 -0.76
C LYS A 130 18.40 12.32 -0.95
N ALA A 131 17.08 12.19 -0.85
CA ALA A 131 16.41 10.97 -1.27
C ALA A 131 16.68 10.73 -2.77
N ASP A 132 16.97 9.48 -3.13
CA ASP A 132 17.10 9.04 -4.52
C ASP A 132 15.98 8.03 -4.84
N LEU A 133 15.93 7.53 -6.08
CA LEU A 133 14.94 6.53 -6.52
C LEU A 133 15.01 5.21 -5.73
N ARG A 134 16.09 4.96 -4.99
CA ARG A 134 16.29 3.77 -4.17
C ARG A 134 15.96 4.02 -2.70
N HIS A 135 15.58 5.24 -2.34
CA HIS A 135 15.20 5.61 -0.97
C HIS A 135 14.06 4.73 -0.45
N TYR A 136 13.16 4.31 -1.35
CA TYR A 136 12.21 3.25 -1.09
C TYR A 136 12.68 1.96 -1.76
N ASN A 137 12.73 0.85 -1.01
CA ASN A 137 13.04 -0.49 -1.54
C ASN A 137 11.85 -1.10 -2.33
N CYS A 138 11.09 -0.26 -3.04
CA CYS A 138 9.93 -0.65 -3.83
C CYS A 138 10.37 -0.87 -5.29
N PRO A 139 10.08 -2.03 -5.91
CA PRO A 139 10.36 -2.24 -7.32
C PRO A 139 9.69 -1.18 -8.19
N LEU A 140 10.43 -0.62 -9.16
CA LEU A 140 9.89 0.37 -10.11
C LEU A 140 8.78 -0.23 -10.97
N GLU A 141 8.94 -1.49 -11.38
CA GLU A 141 7.88 -2.26 -12.01
C GLU A 141 7.01 -2.92 -10.93
N PRO A 142 5.69 -2.66 -10.91
CA PRO A 142 4.82 -3.28 -9.93
C PRO A 142 4.87 -4.80 -10.07
N VAL A 143 5.12 -5.48 -8.95
CA VAL A 143 5.03 -6.94 -8.90
C VAL A 143 3.56 -7.32 -8.78
N TYR A 144 3.07 -8.07 -9.75
CA TYR A 144 1.69 -8.58 -9.76
C TYR A 144 1.63 -10.04 -9.30
N ALA A 145 0.48 -10.44 -8.75
CA ALA A 145 0.23 -11.84 -8.45
C ALA A 145 0.30 -12.68 -9.73
N LYS A 146 0.83 -13.91 -9.63
CA LYS A 146 0.90 -14.83 -10.77
C LYS A 146 -0.51 -15.15 -11.26
N MET A 147 -0.78 -14.91 -12.54
CA MET A 147 -2.07 -15.21 -13.17
C MET A 147 -1.94 -16.42 -14.09
N GLU A 148 -2.96 -17.28 -14.13
CA GLU A 148 -3.04 -18.40 -15.08
C GLU A 148 -3.81 -18.00 -16.35
N GLY A 149 -3.41 -18.59 -17.48
CA GLY A 149 -4.12 -18.46 -18.76
C GLY A 149 -3.94 -17.15 -19.52
N GLN A 150 -3.21 -16.15 -18.98
CA GLN A 150 -2.85 -14.87 -19.62
C GLN A 150 -3.97 -14.22 -20.46
N LYS A 151 -5.24 -14.44 -20.09
CA LYS A 151 -6.35 -13.83 -20.80
C LYS A 151 -6.35 -12.34 -20.49
N ILE A 152 -6.33 -11.53 -21.54
CA ILE A 152 -6.42 -10.09 -21.42
C ILE A 152 -7.81 -9.75 -20.85
N PRO A 153 -7.90 -9.02 -19.73
CA PRO A 153 -9.18 -8.57 -19.19
C PRO A 153 -9.91 -7.68 -20.19
N GLN A 154 -11.24 -7.77 -20.23
CA GLN A 154 -12.08 -7.01 -21.17
C GLN A 154 -11.84 -5.50 -21.09
N ASN A 155 -11.61 -4.97 -19.89
CA ASN A 155 -11.46 -3.52 -19.65
C ASN A 155 -9.98 -3.11 -19.48
N VAL A 156 -9.03 -3.91 -19.98
CA VAL A 156 -7.60 -3.59 -19.82
C VAL A 156 -7.23 -2.26 -20.47
N ALA A 157 -7.89 -1.92 -21.59
CA ALA A 157 -7.60 -0.70 -22.33
C ALA A 157 -7.98 0.53 -21.50
N ASP A 158 -9.15 0.51 -20.86
CA ASP A 158 -9.62 1.59 -19.99
C ASP A 158 -8.70 1.77 -18.77
N TRP A 159 -8.25 0.66 -18.16
CA TRP A 159 -7.31 0.73 -17.04
C TRP A 159 -5.94 1.27 -17.44
N ARG A 160 -5.45 0.91 -18.64
CA ARG A 160 -4.21 1.46 -19.19
C ARG A 160 -4.34 2.94 -19.48
N ALA A 161 -5.44 3.37 -20.11
CA ALA A 161 -5.71 4.78 -20.36
C ALA A 161 -5.77 5.59 -19.06
N ALA A 162 -6.46 5.08 -18.03
CA ALA A 162 -6.50 5.73 -16.72
C ALA A 162 -5.11 5.83 -16.08
N MET A 163 -4.28 4.78 -16.22
CA MET A 163 -2.90 4.79 -15.74
C MET A 163 -2.04 5.81 -16.49
N GLU A 164 -2.18 5.91 -17.81
CA GLU A 164 -1.46 6.89 -18.66
C GLU A 164 -1.80 8.33 -18.26
N VAL A 165 -3.09 8.62 -18.00
CA VAL A 165 -3.52 9.92 -17.48
C VAL A 165 -2.87 10.20 -16.12
N GLY A 166 -2.88 9.24 -15.20
CA GLY A 166 -2.24 9.38 -13.89
C GLY A 166 -0.73 9.60 -13.97
N GLN A 167 -0.04 8.91 -14.88
CA GLN A 167 1.38 9.13 -15.15
C GLN A 167 1.64 10.55 -15.67
N CYS A 168 0.76 11.05 -16.56
CA CYS A 168 0.87 12.40 -17.07
C CYS A 168 0.66 13.45 -15.97
N GLN A 169 -0.36 13.26 -15.13
CA GLN A 169 -0.60 14.10 -13.96
C GLN A 169 0.63 14.18 -13.06
N ALA A 170 1.25 13.04 -12.75
CA ALA A 170 2.46 12.99 -11.93
C ALA A 170 3.63 13.76 -12.55
N LYS A 171 3.82 13.66 -13.88
CA LYS A 171 4.87 14.42 -14.60
C LYS A 171 4.63 15.93 -14.55
N VAL A 172 3.40 16.35 -14.84
CA VAL A 172 3.01 17.77 -14.78
C VAL A 172 3.26 18.33 -13.37
N LEU A 173 2.87 17.57 -12.34
CA LEU A 173 3.06 17.95 -10.95
C LEU A 173 4.55 18.04 -10.54
N ASP A 174 5.36 17.06 -10.93
CA ASP A 174 6.81 17.07 -10.69
C ASP A 174 7.48 18.28 -11.36
N GLU A 175 7.08 18.63 -12.58
CA GLU A 175 7.59 19.82 -13.25
C GLU A 175 7.18 21.13 -12.56
N PHE A 176 5.94 21.23 -12.08
CA PHE A 176 5.51 22.39 -11.29
C PHE A 176 6.30 22.50 -9.99
N PHE A 177 6.51 21.39 -9.28
CA PHE A 177 7.32 21.38 -8.06
C PHE A 177 8.78 21.76 -8.32
N ARG A 178 9.39 21.27 -9.40
CA ARG A 178 10.77 21.63 -9.75
C ARG A 178 10.94 23.08 -10.17
N ARG A 179 9.90 23.71 -10.71
CA ARG A 179 9.91 25.14 -11.07
C ARG A 179 9.85 26.05 -9.86
N ASP A 180 9.39 25.55 -8.72
CA ASP A 180 9.25 26.31 -7.46
C ASP A 180 8.39 27.58 -7.63
N ILE A 181 7.34 27.49 -8.45
CA ILE A 181 6.36 28.56 -8.69
C ILE A 181 4.99 28.04 -8.29
N GLY A 182 4.25 28.84 -7.52
CA GLY A 182 2.87 28.50 -7.14
C GLY A 182 1.98 28.36 -8.38
N PHE A 183 1.15 27.32 -8.39
CA PHE A 183 0.17 27.05 -9.43
C PHE A 183 -1.21 26.84 -8.79
N ASN A 184 -2.27 27.07 -9.56
CA ASN A 184 -3.64 26.74 -9.16
C ASN A 184 -4.21 25.57 -9.99
N ASP A 185 -5.38 25.07 -9.58
CA ASP A 185 -6.03 23.92 -10.21
C ASP A 185 -6.29 24.14 -11.71
N ALA A 186 -6.68 25.35 -12.13
CA ALA A 186 -6.96 25.65 -13.54
C ALA A 186 -5.70 25.65 -14.41
N GLU A 187 -4.56 26.11 -13.86
CA GLU A 187 -3.26 26.06 -14.55
C GLU A 187 -2.77 24.62 -14.70
N PHE A 188 -2.99 23.80 -13.67
CA PHE A 188 -2.67 22.37 -13.71
C PHE A 188 -3.53 21.64 -14.77
N ASP A 189 -4.84 21.84 -14.75
CA ASP A 189 -5.77 21.21 -15.68
C ASP A 189 -5.51 21.63 -17.13
N ALA A 190 -5.22 22.91 -17.36
CA ALA A 190 -4.88 23.42 -18.69
C ALA A 190 -3.61 22.75 -19.25
N GLU A 191 -2.57 22.62 -18.44
CA GLU A 191 -1.32 21.97 -18.86
C GLU A 191 -1.49 20.46 -19.06
N LEU A 192 -2.25 19.80 -18.19
CA LEU A 192 -2.58 18.37 -18.32
C LEU A 192 -3.34 18.10 -19.62
N ASN A 193 -4.42 18.85 -19.87
CA ASN A 193 -5.23 18.70 -21.08
C ASN A 193 -4.39 18.94 -22.34
N ARG A 194 -3.57 19.99 -22.35
CA ARG A 194 -2.64 20.28 -23.45
C ARG A 194 -1.70 19.10 -23.75
N ARG A 195 -1.21 18.40 -22.72
CA ARG A 195 -0.32 17.24 -22.91
C ARG A 195 -1.05 15.98 -23.36
N ILE A 196 -2.25 15.73 -22.83
CA ILE A 196 -3.07 14.60 -23.22
C ILE A 196 -3.49 14.75 -24.70
N GLU A 197 -4.04 15.91 -25.08
CA GLU A 197 -4.44 16.21 -26.46
C GLU A 197 -3.26 16.17 -27.43
N GLY A 198 -2.10 16.65 -26.99
CA GLY A 198 -0.87 16.63 -27.78
C GLY A 198 -0.11 15.30 -27.79
N ASN A 199 -0.60 14.26 -27.11
CA ASN A 199 0.10 12.98 -26.89
C ASN A 199 1.54 13.14 -26.34
N ASN A 200 1.77 14.19 -25.54
CA ASN A 200 3.08 14.57 -25.00
C ASN A 200 3.34 14.00 -23.60
N CYS A 201 2.45 13.16 -23.10
CA CYS A 201 2.61 12.44 -21.83
C CYS A 201 3.67 11.31 -21.93
N SER A 202 3.96 10.85 -23.14
CA SER A 202 4.66 9.59 -23.43
C SER A 202 6.17 9.72 -23.64
N ASN A 203 6.81 10.84 -23.25
CA ASN A 203 8.27 10.90 -23.25
C ASN A 203 8.82 10.20 -22.01
N SER A 204 9.37 9.01 -22.26
CA SER A 204 10.30 8.30 -21.41
C SER A 204 11.45 9.23 -21.01
N SER A 205 11.55 9.56 -19.73
CA SER A 205 12.81 9.95 -19.13
C SER A 205 13.75 8.75 -19.14
N ASN A 206 14.40 8.53 -20.28
CA ASN A 206 15.69 7.85 -20.36
C ASN A 206 16.73 8.80 -19.76
N THR A 207 16.89 8.77 -18.44
CA THR A 207 18.09 9.22 -17.70
C THR A 207 18.03 8.66 -16.29
#